data_AF-R4XCU8-F1
#
_entry.id   AF-R4XCU8-F1
#
_cell.length_a   1.000
_cell.length_b   1.000
_cell.length_c   1.000
_cell.angle_alpha   90.00
_cell.angle_beta   90.00
_cell.angle_gamma   90.00
#
_symmetry.space_group_name_H-M   'P 1'
#
loop_
_entity.id
_entity.type
_entity.pdbx_description
1 polymer ?
#
loop_
_entity_poly.entity_id
_entity_poly.type
_entity_poly.pdbx_seq_one_letter_code
_entity_poly.pdbx_strand_id
1 'polypeptide(L)'
;MMLSNSGKTAELLQLLPHLALRRVKLISLCSSEESPLGQASDIWIDTSVPSEATQEFPAPTCSTTLTLAVVDSLCIAAAEHRMLGKEEFKFNHPGGAIGNTLTAVADVCCTLGPMQTA
;
A
#
# COMPACT_ATOMS: atom_id res chain seq x y z
N MET A 1 0.37 -0.66 9.83
CA MET A 1 1.40 -1.47 9.13
C MET A 1 2.73 -0.75 9.26
N MET A 2 3.82 -1.48 9.50
CA MET A 2 5.18 -0.95 9.57
C MET A 2 6.09 -1.70 8.58
N LEU A 3 6.95 -0.96 7.89
CA LEU A 3 7.88 -1.50 6.89
C LEU A 3 9.31 -1.26 7.37
N SER A 4 10.09 -2.32 7.53
CA SER A 4 11.51 -2.23 7.87
C SER A 4 12.21 -3.50 7.46
N ASN A 5 13.10 -3.45 6.47
CA ASN A 5 13.78 -4.66 6.00
C ASN A 5 14.48 -5.40 7.17
N SER A 6 15.24 -4.69 8.01
CA SER A 6 15.96 -5.29 9.15
C SER A 6 15.06 -5.59 10.36
N GLY A 7 13.86 -5.00 10.43
CA GLY A 7 13.02 -5.00 11.62
C GLY A 7 13.63 -4.33 12.86
N LYS A 8 14.69 -3.53 12.66
CA LYS A 8 15.50 -2.90 13.74
C LYS A 8 15.56 -1.38 13.66
N THR A 9 14.80 -0.74 12.76
CA THR A 9 14.77 0.73 12.59
C THR A 9 14.35 1.42 13.89
N ALA A 10 15.24 2.20 14.49
CA ALA A 10 15.06 2.75 15.84
C ALA A 10 13.80 3.62 15.96
N GLU A 11 13.52 4.44 14.95
CA GLU A 11 12.35 5.32 14.87
C GLU A 11 11.04 4.53 14.92
N LEU A 12 11.00 3.34 14.31
CA LEU A 12 9.82 2.46 14.35
C LEU A 12 9.71 1.76 15.70
N LEU A 13 10.83 1.27 16.25
CA LEU A 13 10.83 0.58 17.54
C LEU A 13 10.41 1.50 18.69
N GLN A 14 10.78 2.78 18.64
CA GLN A 14 10.34 3.79 19.61
C GLN A 14 8.82 4.00 19.62
N LEU A 15 8.12 3.67 18.54
CA LEU A 15 6.66 3.78 18.48
C LEU A 15 5.94 2.58 19.09
N LEU A 16 6.59 1.41 19.20
CA LEU A 16 5.95 0.17 19.64
C LEU A 16 5.23 0.27 21.00
N PRO A 17 5.80 0.88 22.05
CA PRO A 17 5.11 1.02 23.34
C PRO A 17 3.81 1.82 23.21
N HIS A 18 3.81 2.87 22.39
CA HIS A 18 2.64 3.71 22.17
C HIS A 18 1.54 2.99 21.39
N LEU A 19 1.92 2.13 20.42
CA LEU A 19 0.97 1.31 19.67
C LEU A 19 0.36 0.22 20.56
N ALA A 20 1.17 -0.43 21.39
CA ALA A 20 0.71 -1.44 22.34
C ALA A 20 -0.32 -0.86 23.34
N LEU A 21 -0.06 0.34 23.88
CA LEU A 21 -1.00 1.04 24.76
C LEU A 21 -2.36 1.32 24.09
N ARG A 22 -2.34 1.62 22.79
CA ARG A 22 -3.55 1.87 21.99
C ARG A 22 -4.25 0.58 21.53
N ARG A 23 -3.68 -0.59 21.80
CA ARG A 23 -4.21 -1.91 21.41
C ARG A 23 -4.51 -2.00 19.91
N VAL A 24 -3.70 -1.34 19.08
CA VAL A 24 -3.84 -1.45 17.62
C VAL A 24 -3.23 -2.75 17.15
N LYS A 25 -3.86 -3.36 16.13
CA LYS A 25 -3.27 -4.52 15.46
C LYS A 25 -2.07 -4.11 14.62
N LEU A 26 -0.93 -4.75 14.86
CA LEU A 26 0.32 -4.46 14.17
C LEU A 26 0.61 -5.53 13.13
N ILE A 27 0.73 -5.08 11.88
CA ILE A 27 1.24 -5.87 10.76
C ILE A 27 2.63 -5.33 10.42
N SER A 28 3.63 -6.20 10.32
CA SER A 28 4.98 -5.84 9.87
C SER A 28 5.38 -6.55 8.58
N LEU A 29 6.15 -5.85 7.76
CA LEU A 29 6.90 -6.42 6.64
C LEU A 29 8.38 -6.23 6.95
N CYS A 30 9.08 -7.34 7.21
CA CYS A 30 10.51 -7.39 7.51
C CYS A 30 11.10 -8.75 7.13
N SER A 31 12.42 -8.84 7.01
CA SER A 31 13.11 -10.06 6.57
C SER A 31 13.27 -11.14 7.64
N SER A 32 12.83 -10.90 8.87
CA SER A 32 13.02 -11.85 9.98
C SER A 32 11.96 -11.68 11.06
N GLU A 33 11.25 -12.76 11.35
CA GLU A 33 10.31 -12.86 12.48
C GLU A 33 10.98 -12.58 13.83
N GLU A 34 12.24 -12.98 13.97
CA GLU A 34 13.03 -12.82 15.20
C GLU A 34 13.49 -11.37 15.45
N SER A 35 13.29 -10.47 14.48
CA SER A 35 13.57 -9.06 14.67
C SER A 35 12.67 -8.44 15.74
N PRO A 36 13.10 -7.36 16.44
CA PRO A 36 12.25 -6.71 17.45
C PRO A 36 10.89 -6.28 16.90
N LEU A 37 10.82 -5.81 15.65
CA LEU A 37 9.55 -5.48 14.99
C LEU A 37 8.71 -6.73 14.67
N GLY A 38 9.35 -7.80 14.19
CA GLY A 38 8.68 -9.08 13.88
C GLY A 38 7.99 -9.65 15.12
N GLN A 39 8.73 -9.77 16.23
CA GLN A 39 8.21 -10.29 17.50
C GLN A 39 7.12 -9.42 18.12
N ALA A 40 7.14 -8.10 17.89
CA ALA A 40 6.12 -7.19 18.40
C ALA A 40 4.84 -7.18 17.56
N SER A 41 4.83 -7.80 16.38
CA SER A 41 3.70 -7.75 15.43
C SER A 41 2.68 -8.85 15.68
N ASP A 42 1.40 -8.55 15.49
CA ASP A 42 0.35 -9.58 15.47
C ASP A 42 0.41 -10.44 14.21
N ILE A 43 0.84 -9.85 13.09
CA ILE A 43 1.02 -10.52 11.80
C ILE A 43 2.36 -10.06 11.24
N TRP A 44 3.23 -11.03 10.97
CA TRP A 44 4.49 -10.82 10.25
C TRP A 44 4.34 -11.33 8.81
N ILE A 45 4.83 -10.53 7.86
CA ILE A 45 4.92 -10.88 6.45
C ILE A 45 6.39 -10.85 6.07
N ASP A 46 6.90 -12.01 5.63
CA ASP A 46 8.27 -12.15 5.20
C ASP A 46 8.51 -11.38 3.88
N THR A 47 9.49 -10.49 3.91
CA THR A 47 10.00 -9.78 2.73
C THR A 47 11.52 -9.96 2.59
N SER A 48 12.05 -11.09 3.04
CA SER A 48 13.45 -11.44 2.89
C SER A 48 13.82 -11.66 1.42
N VAL A 49 15.03 -11.25 1.06
CA VAL A 49 15.62 -11.48 -0.26
C VAL A 49 16.98 -12.16 -0.09
N PRO A 50 17.39 -13.05 -1.00
CA PRO A 50 18.70 -13.71 -0.92
C PRO A 50 19.87 -12.73 -0.96
N SER A 51 19.74 -11.66 -1.77
CA SER A 51 20.70 -10.56 -1.84
C SER A 51 20.05 -9.32 -2.46
N GLU A 52 20.64 -8.17 -2.18
CA GLU A 52 20.40 -6.96 -2.97
C GLU A 52 21.07 -7.07 -4.34
N ALA A 53 20.72 -6.19 -5.28
CA ALA A 53 21.20 -6.25 -6.66
C ALA A 53 22.73 -6.01 -6.77
N THR A 54 23.30 -5.30 -5.80
CA THR A 54 24.76 -5.11 -5.68
C THR A 54 25.21 -5.46 -4.26
N GLN A 55 26.35 -6.12 -4.16
CA GLN A 55 26.98 -6.44 -2.87
C GLN A 55 27.98 -5.36 -2.43
N GLU A 56 28.41 -4.48 -3.34
CA GLU A 56 29.38 -3.41 -3.03
C GLU A 56 28.79 -2.33 -2.12
N PHE A 57 27.48 -2.07 -2.27
CA PHE A 57 26.75 -1.11 -1.44
C PHE A 57 25.46 -1.74 -0.95
N PRO A 58 25.14 -1.67 0.35
CA PRO A 58 23.90 -2.22 0.90
C PRO A 58 22.71 -1.29 0.59
N ALA A 59 22.51 -0.98 -0.69
CA ALA A 59 21.40 -0.19 -1.18
C ALA A 59 20.15 -1.08 -1.30
N PRO A 60 19.04 -0.71 -0.66
CA PRO A 60 17.77 -1.42 -0.84
C PRO A 60 17.34 -1.35 -2.31
N THR A 61 17.22 -2.52 -2.94
CA THR A 61 16.85 -2.65 -4.36
C THR A 61 15.87 -3.81 -4.54
N CYS A 62 16.34 -5.03 -4.30
CA CYS A 62 15.53 -6.24 -4.32
C CYS A 62 14.51 -6.19 -3.18
N SER A 63 14.93 -5.85 -1.96
CA SER A 63 14.05 -5.83 -0.79
C SER A 63 12.90 -4.81 -0.93
N THR A 64 13.19 -3.61 -1.45
CA THR A 64 12.16 -2.60 -1.70
C THR A 64 11.21 -3.01 -2.82
N THR A 65 11.73 -3.64 -3.88
CA THR A 65 10.90 -4.12 -5.00
C THR A 65 9.97 -5.25 -4.55
N LEU A 66 10.47 -6.21 -3.77
CA LEU A 66 9.65 -7.27 -3.19
C LEU A 66 8.59 -6.69 -2.27
N THR A 67 8.97 -5.77 -1.38
CA THR A 67 8.02 -5.12 -0.45
C THR A 67 6.92 -4.40 -1.21
N LEU A 68 7.25 -3.69 -2.30
CA LEU A 68 6.27 -3.01 -3.15
C LEU A 68 5.30 -4.01 -3.78
N ALA A 69 5.80 -5.08 -4.40
CA ALA A 69 4.97 -6.10 -5.03
C ALA A 69 4.03 -6.81 -4.03
N VAL A 70 4.51 -7.08 -2.82
CA VAL A 70 3.69 -7.66 -1.73
C VAL A 70 2.59 -6.70 -1.32
N VAL A 71 2.90 -5.41 -1.10
CA VAL A 71 1.92 -4.41 -0.70
C VAL A 71 0.88 -4.17 -1.80
N ASP A 72 1.28 -4.14 -3.07
CA ASP A 72 0.34 -4.04 -4.19
C ASP A 72 -0.62 -5.24 -4.23
N SER A 73 -0.09 -6.45 -4.03
CA SER A 73 -0.90 -7.68 -3.97
C SER A 73 -1.90 -7.64 -2.80
N LEU A 74 -1.48 -7.14 -1.63
CA LEU A 74 -2.37 -6.95 -0.47
C LEU A 74 -3.47 -5.92 -0.77
N CYS A 75 -3.14 -4.81 -1.42
CA CYS A 75 -4.11 -3.79 -1.82
C CYS A 75 -5.15 -4.35 -2.79
N ILE A 76 -4.72 -5.11 -3.80
CA ILE A 76 -5.62 -5.75 -4.77
C ILE A 76 -6.51 -6.78 -4.07
N ALA A 77 -5.93 -7.68 -3.29
CA ALA A 77 -6.70 -8.70 -2.56
C ALA A 77 -7.71 -8.07 -1.59
N ALA A 78 -7.33 -6.99 -0.91
CA ALA A 78 -8.24 -6.24 -0.04
C ALA A 78 -9.37 -5.53 -0.81
N ALA A 79 -9.07 -5.00 -2.00
CA ALA A 79 -10.06 -4.37 -2.87
C ALA A 79 -11.07 -5.40 -3.40
N GLU A 80 -10.59 -6.55 -3.86
CA GLU A 80 -11.43 -7.68 -4.32
C GLU A 80 -12.32 -8.20 -3.18
N HIS A 81 -11.75 -8.41 -1.99
CA HIS A 81 -12.51 -8.85 -0.82
C HIS A 81 -13.58 -7.83 -0.40
N ARG A 82 -13.36 -6.53 -0.66
CA ARG A 82 -14.34 -5.47 -0.41
C ARG A 82 -15.28 -5.22 -1.59
N MET A 83 -15.15 -5.97 -2.68
CA MET A 83 -15.90 -5.81 -3.92
C MET A 83 -15.81 -4.37 -4.48
N LEU A 84 -14.64 -3.73 -4.33
CA LEU A 84 -14.42 -2.39 -4.88
C LEU A 84 -14.40 -2.46 -6.41
N GLY A 85 -15.41 -1.86 -7.04
CA GLY A 85 -15.60 -1.88 -8.48
C GLY A 85 -15.11 -0.60 -9.17
N LYS A 86 -15.47 -0.49 -10.45
CA LYS A 86 -15.15 0.67 -11.29
C LYS A 86 -15.76 1.98 -10.76
N GLU A 87 -16.95 1.91 -10.17
CA GLU A 87 -17.65 3.10 -9.63
C GLU A 87 -16.94 3.65 -8.39
N GLU A 88 -16.58 2.81 -7.42
CA GLU A 88 -15.74 3.22 -6.28
C GLU A 88 -14.38 3.76 -6.73
N PHE A 89 -13.78 3.17 -7.78
CA PHE A 89 -12.53 3.68 -8.33
C PHE A 89 -12.70 5.10 -8.88
N LYS A 90 -13.73 5.34 -9.70
CA LYS A 90 -14.06 6.65 -10.27
C LYS A 90 -14.37 7.68 -9.17
N PHE A 91 -15.17 7.31 -8.18
CA PHE A 91 -15.51 8.20 -7.05
C PHE A 91 -14.26 8.68 -6.31
N ASN A 92 -13.28 7.80 -6.09
CA ASN A 92 -12.03 8.15 -5.40
C ASN A 92 -11.01 8.87 -6.32
N HIS A 93 -11.21 8.85 -7.64
CA HIS A 93 -10.26 9.40 -8.62
C HIS A 93 -10.95 10.24 -9.73
N PRO A 94 -11.75 11.27 -9.37
CA PRO A 94 -12.71 11.90 -10.28
C PRO A 94 -12.10 12.77 -11.41
N GLY A 95 -10.78 12.94 -11.46
CA GLY A 95 -10.09 13.72 -12.50
C GLY A 95 -8.85 13.05 -13.07
N GLY A 96 -8.61 11.78 -12.75
CA GLY A 96 -7.47 11.03 -13.28
C GLY A 96 -7.74 10.51 -14.69
N ALA A 97 -6.68 10.27 -15.48
CA ALA A 97 -6.81 9.72 -16.83
C ALA A 97 -7.63 8.41 -16.86
N ILE A 98 -7.46 7.55 -15.85
CA ILE A 98 -8.21 6.28 -15.71
C ILE A 98 -9.63 6.53 -15.20
N GLY A 99 -9.84 7.46 -14.27
CA GLY A 99 -11.19 7.79 -13.79
C GLY A 99 -12.06 8.39 -14.91
N ASN A 100 -11.45 9.21 -15.79
CA ASN A 100 -12.12 9.81 -16.93
C ASN A 100 -12.57 8.80 -17.98
N THR A 101 -11.85 7.69 -18.18
CA THR A 101 -12.31 6.63 -19.10
C THR A 101 -13.50 5.83 -18.56
N LEU A 102 -13.79 5.96 -17.26
CA LEU A 102 -14.94 5.34 -16.58
C LEU A 102 -16.14 6.29 -16.48
N THR A 103 -16.05 7.51 -17.01
CA THR A 103 -17.14 8.47 -17.01
C THR A 103 -18.21 8.10 -18.03
N ALA A 104 -19.47 7.99 -17.58
CA ALA A 104 -20.58 7.70 -18.47
C ALA A 104 -20.88 8.92 -19.35
N VAL A 105 -21.33 8.68 -20.59
CA VAL A 105 -21.68 9.75 -21.55
C VAL A 105 -22.74 10.71 -20.96
N ALA A 106 -23.65 10.18 -20.13
CA ALA A 106 -24.67 10.97 -19.45
C ALA A 106 -24.07 12.03 -18.49
N ASP A 107 -22.98 11.72 -17.80
CA ASP A 107 -22.34 12.63 -16.84
C ASP A 107 -21.67 13.83 -17.55
N VAL A 108 -21.20 13.62 -18.79
CA VAL A 108 -20.61 14.67 -19.65
C VAL A 108 -21.70 15.59 -20.21
N CYS A 109 -22.85 15.03 -20.60
CA CYS A 109 -23.97 15.82 -21.11
C CYS A 109 -24.58 16.77 -20.06
N CYS A 110 -24.48 16.46 -18.77
CA CYS A 110 -24.98 17.34 -17.70
C CYS A 110 -24.03 18.50 -17.35
N THR A 111 -22.76 18.45 -17.75
CA THR A 111 -21.78 19.51 -17.49
C THR A 111 -21.64 20.52 -18.64
N LEU A 112 -21.99 20.11 -19.86
CA LEU A 112 -22.18 21.01 -20.98
C LEU A 112 -23.62 21.56 -20.89
N GLY A 113 -23.77 22.81 -20.45
CA GLY A 113 -25.07 23.50 -20.47
C GLY A 113 -25.75 23.44 -21.85
N PRO A 114 -27.07 23.69 -21.94
CA PRO A 114 -27.83 23.46 -23.17
C PRO A 114 -27.11 24.10 -24.36
N MET A 115 -26.78 23.27 -25.35
CA MET A 115 -26.16 23.74 -26.59
C MET A 115 -27.04 24.83 -27.17
N GLN A 116 -26.54 26.07 -27.18
CA GLN A 116 -27.18 27.17 -27.88
C GLN A 116 -27.17 26.83 -29.36
N THR A 117 -28.34 26.42 -29.86
CA THR A 117 -28.61 26.32 -31.29
C THR A 117 -28.61 27.72 -31.87
N ALA A 118 -27.77 27.94 -32.89
CA ALA A 118 -27.70 29.17 -33.68
C ALA A 118 -29.03 29.47 -34.39
#